data_AF-A0A6L5FZP7-F1
#
_entry.id   AF-A0A6L5FZP7-F1
#
_cell.length_a   1.000
_cell.length_b   1.000
_cell.length_c   1.000
_cell.angle_alpha   90.00
_cell.angle_beta   90.00
_cell.angle_gamma   90.00
#
_symmetry.space_group_name_H-M   'P 1'
#
loop_
_entity.id
_entity.type
_entity.pdbx_description
1 polymer ?
#
loop_
_entity_poly.entity_id
_entity_poly.type
_entity_poly.pdbx_seq_one_letter_code
_entity_poly.pdbx_strand_id
1 'polypeptide(L)'
;MVERVAADREVATHDIKQLDAFLEWADVCHKVHKTPDGLRLETVPLVEGDMGLAGAIALSAAQFLASGDRRRLKVCGNSGCRWIFYDETKNRSRRWCDSNLCGNLFKVRRYRHRHRSTR
;
A
#
# COMPACT_ATOMS: atom_id res chain seq x y z
N MET A 1 6.58 -7.57 7.83
CA MET A 1 6.89 -6.57 6.79
C MET A 1 6.13 -5.24 6.90
N VAL A 2 4.82 -5.19 6.59
CA VAL A 2 4.13 -3.92 6.24
C VAL A 2 4.13 -2.87 7.34
N GLU A 3 3.94 -3.24 8.60
CA GLU A 3 3.97 -2.28 9.71
C GLU A 3 5.34 -1.65 9.94
N ARG A 4 6.41 -2.34 9.53
CA ARG A 4 7.77 -1.77 9.57
C ARG A 4 7.93 -0.75 8.45
N VAL A 5 7.50 -1.10 7.24
CA VAL A 5 7.50 -0.20 6.08
C VAL A 5 6.68 1.06 6.36
N ALA A 6 5.47 0.91 6.90
CA ALA A 6 4.58 2.02 7.22
C ALA A 6 5.07 2.90 8.39
N ALA A 7 5.96 2.36 9.23
CA ALA A 7 6.65 3.10 10.27
C ALA A 7 8.01 3.67 9.81
N ASP A 8 8.28 3.64 8.50
CA ASP A 8 9.55 4.04 7.88
C ASP A 8 10.79 3.33 8.48
N ARG A 9 10.60 2.10 8.95
CA ARG A 9 11.67 1.25 9.49
C ARG A 9 12.20 0.33 8.41
N GLU A 10 13.48 -0.05 8.49
CA GLU A 10 14.07 -1.02 7.58
C GLU A 10 13.24 -2.30 7.45
N VAL A 11 13.24 -2.89 6.25
CA VAL A 11 12.57 -4.18 5.97
C VAL A 11 13.46 -5.31 6.47
N ALA A 12 12.90 -6.34 7.10
CA ALA A 12 13.73 -7.41 7.66
C ALA A 12 14.26 -8.28 6.53
N THR A 13 15.45 -8.85 6.70
CA THR A 13 15.98 -9.84 5.74
C THR A 13 15.02 -11.01 5.54
N HIS A 14 14.34 -11.46 6.59
CA HIS A 14 13.31 -12.51 6.48
C HIS A 14 12.11 -12.07 5.61
N ASP A 15 11.70 -10.80 5.72
CA ASP A 15 10.59 -10.26 4.94
C ASP A 15 10.98 -10.21 3.44
N ILE A 16 12.22 -9.81 3.15
CA ILE A 16 12.77 -9.79 1.78
C ILE A 16 12.81 -11.20 1.20
N LYS A 17 13.33 -12.19 1.95
CA LYS A 17 13.37 -13.59 1.50
C LYS A 17 11.97 -14.14 1.18
N GLN A 18 10.96 -13.80 1.97
CA GLN A 18 9.59 -14.19 1.67
C GLN A 18 9.08 -13.55 0.38
N LEU A 19 9.41 -12.28 0.15
CA LEU A 19 9.05 -11.58 -1.07
C LEU A 19 9.72 -12.21 -2.30
N ASP A 20 11.02 -12.47 -2.21
CA ASP A 20 11.80 -13.13 -3.27
C ASP A 20 11.20 -14.49 -3.64
N ALA A 21 10.78 -15.27 -2.64
CA ALA A 21 10.13 -16.56 -2.88
C ALA A 21 8.82 -16.45 -3.66
N PHE A 22 8.10 -15.31 -3.64
CA PHE A 22 6.95 -15.08 -4.52
C PHE A 22 7.36 -14.57 -5.91
N LEU A 23 8.44 -13.79 -5.99
CA LEU A 23 8.99 -13.31 -7.26
C LEU A 23 9.50 -14.44 -8.14
N GLU A 24 9.99 -15.54 -7.55
CA GLU A 24 10.39 -16.74 -8.28
C GLU A 24 9.25 -17.39 -9.09
N TRP A 25 7.98 -17.13 -8.73
CA TRP A 25 6.80 -17.59 -9.48
C TRP A 25 6.28 -16.55 -10.46
N ALA A 26 6.84 -15.35 -10.45
CA ALA A 26 6.47 -14.25 -11.31
C ALA A 26 7.20 -14.36 -12.65
N ASP A 27 7.00 -15.46 -13.41
CA ASP A 27 7.42 -15.46 -14.81
C ASP A 27 6.70 -14.29 -15.50
N VAL A 28 7.48 -13.31 -15.95
CA VAL A 28 7.01 -12.07 -16.55
C VAL A 28 7.69 -11.84 -17.89
N CYS A 29 7.00 -11.17 -18.79
CA CYS A 29 7.61 -10.57 -19.97
C CYS A 29 7.52 -9.05 -19.89
N HIS A 30 8.47 -8.37 -20.53
CA HIS A 30 8.40 -6.94 -20.70
C HIS A 30 7.84 -6.61 -22.08
N LYS A 31 6.79 -5.78 -22.11
CA LYS A 31 6.20 -5.23 -23.32
C LYS A 31 6.50 -3.74 -23.41
N VAL A 32 6.77 -3.25 -24.62
CA VAL A 32 7.00 -1.83 -24.87
C VAL A 32 5.77 -1.26 -25.55
N HIS A 33 5.19 -0.23 -24.92
CA HIS A 33 4.00 0.46 -25.41
C HIS A 33 4.38 1.88 -25.85
N LYS A 34 3.84 2.32 -26.98
CA LYS A 34 3.89 3.74 -27.38
C LYS A 34 2.84 4.51 -26.58
N THR A 35 3.24 5.65 -26.04
CA THR A 35 2.38 6.60 -25.31
C THR A 35 2.54 8.00 -25.93
N PRO A 36 1.61 8.95 -25.68
CA PRO A 36 1.77 10.33 -26.16
C PRO A 36 3.09 10.98 -25.72
N ASP A 37 3.60 10.61 -24.55
CA ASP A 37 4.81 11.19 -23.94
C ASP A 37 6.09 10.40 -24.24
N GLY A 38 6.04 9.35 -25.07
CA GLY A 38 7.19 8.52 -25.42
C GLY A 38 6.93 7.02 -25.31
N LEU A 39 7.93 6.26 -24.83
CA LEU A 39 7.84 4.81 -24.67
C LEU A 39 7.62 4.44 -23.20
N ARG A 40 6.72 3.49 -22.95
CA ARG A 40 6.49 2.90 -21.63
C ARG A 40 6.84 1.42 -21.67
N LEU A 41 7.71 1.00 -20.77
CA LEU A 41 7.93 -0.42 -20.48
C LEU A 41 6.88 -0.89 -19.48
N GLU A 42 6.17 -1.96 -19.83
CA GLU A 42 5.18 -2.62 -18.98
C GLU A 42 5.67 -4.04 -18.66
N THR A 43 5.54 -4.45 -17.40
CA THR A 43 5.82 -5.83 -16.99
C THR A 43 4.51 -6.58 -16.91
N VAL A 44 4.41 -7.69 -17.65
CA VAL A 44 3.16 -8.44 -17.81
C VAL A 44 3.39 -9.87 -17.32
N PRO A 45 2.52 -10.41 -16.45
CA PRO A 45 2.58 -11.81 -16.04
C PRO A 45 2.45 -12.74 -17.24
N LEU A 46 3.33 -13.74 -17.33
CA LEU A 46 3.23 -14.84 -18.30
C LEU A 46 2.36 -15.98 -17.79
N VAL A 47 2.31 -16.15 -16.47
CA VAL A 47 1.50 -17.18 -15.81
C VAL A 47 0.09 -16.64 -15.60
N GLU A 48 -0.91 -17.40 -16.04
CA GLU A 48 -2.31 -17.14 -15.72
C GLU A 48 -2.71 -17.81 -14.39
N GLY A 49 -3.77 -17.31 -13.74
CA GLY A 49 -4.27 -17.84 -12.48
C GLY A 49 -3.59 -17.29 -11.23
N ASP A 50 -3.87 -17.92 -10.09
CA ASP A 50 -3.53 -17.39 -8.76
C ASP A 50 -2.02 -17.16 -8.56
N MET A 51 -1.18 -18.04 -9.10
CA MET A 51 0.28 -17.93 -8.98
C MET A 51 0.83 -16.74 -9.76
N GLY A 52 0.33 -16.50 -10.98
CA GLY A 52 0.69 -15.32 -11.76
C GLY A 52 0.23 -14.02 -11.10
N LEU A 53 -0.97 -14.02 -10.50
CA LEU A 53 -1.46 -12.89 -9.72
C LEU A 53 -0.59 -12.63 -8.48
N ALA A 54 -0.24 -13.67 -7.73
CA ALA A 54 0.64 -13.55 -6.57
C ALA A 54 2.02 -12.99 -6.95
N GLY A 55 2.60 -13.47 -8.05
CA GLY A 55 3.86 -12.95 -8.59
C GLY A 55 3.76 -11.48 -9.03
N ALA A 56 2.67 -11.09 -9.69
CA ALA A 56 2.43 -9.70 -10.08
C ALA A 56 2.32 -8.76 -8.87
N ILE A 57 1.61 -9.20 -7.82
CA ILE A 57 1.49 -8.45 -6.56
C ILE A 57 2.85 -8.33 -5.87
N ALA A 58 3.62 -9.42 -5.82
CA ALA A 58 4.97 -9.43 -5.26
C ALA A 58 5.90 -8.46 -6.01
N LEU A 59 5.86 -8.45 -7.35
CA LEU A 59 6.64 -7.53 -8.16
C LEU A 59 6.26 -6.06 -7.89
N SER A 60 4.97 -5.75 -7.83
CA SER A 60 4.49 -4.41 -7.50
C SER A 60 4.98 -3.98 -6.11
N ALA A 61 4.92 -4.87 -5.12
CA ALA A 61 5.42 -4.62 -3.78
C ALA A 61 6.95 -4.40 -3.77
N ALA A 62 7.71 -5.23 -4.50
CA ALA A 62 9.17 -5.10 -4.59
C ALA A 62 9.59 -3.78 -5.23
N GLN A 63 8.95 -3.40 -6.34
CA GLN A 63 9.16 -2.11 -6.99
C GLN A 63 8.85 -0.95 -6.03
N PHE A 64 7.73 -1.03 -5.31
CA PHE A 64 7.38 -0.04 -4.30
C PHE A 64 8.42 0.07 -3.18
N LEU A 65 8.93 -1.07 -2.68
CA LEU A 65 9.95 -1.08 -1.63
C LEU A 65 11.30 -0.53 -2.10
N ALA A 66 11.65 -0.76 -3.37
CA ALA A 66 12.92 -0.34 -3.96
C ALA A 66 12.96 1.13 -4.35
N SER A 67 11.89 1.66 -4.94
CA SER A 67 11.87 3.00 -5.55
C SER A 67 10.68 3.88 -5.14
N GLY A 68 9.70 3.34 -4.41
CA GLY A 68 8.52 4.07 -3.97
C GLY A 68 8.75 4.95 -2.74
N ASP A 69 7.87 5.94 -2.54
CA ASP A 69 7.86 6.79 -1.33
C ASP A 69 7.20 6.06 -0.17
N ARG A 70 7.99 5.24 0.52
CA ARG A 70 7.56 4.38 1.64
C ARG A 70 6.78 5.10 2.74
N ARG A 71 7.07 6.39 2.95
CA ARG A 71 6.41 7.27 3.93
C ARG A 71 4.93 7.52 3.64
N ARG A 72 4.47 7.22 2.41
CA ARG A 72 3.05 7.30 2.04
C ARG A 72 2.30 6.02 2.38
N LEU A 73 2.97 4.89 2.56
CA LEU A 73 2.31 3.69 3.06
C LEU A 73 2.04 3.85 4.54
N LYS A 74 0.79 3.75 4.95
CA LYS A 74 0.36 3.98 6.33
C LYS A 74 -0.60 2.91 6.79
N VAL A 75 -0.63 2.70 8.09
CA VAL A 75 -1.65 1.89 8.77
C VAL A 75 -2.72 2.82 9.33
N CYS A 76 -3.99 2.44 9.21
CA CYS A 76 -5.11 3.19 9.74
C CYS A 76 -4.92 3.46 11.24
N GLY A 77 -5.04 4.73 11.65
CA GLY A 77 -4.92 5.13 13.05
C GLY A 77 -6.03 4.61 13.96
N ASN A 78 -7.03 3.90 13.42
CA ASN A 78 -8.05 3.21 14.18
C ASN A 78 -7.52 1.82 14.55
N SER A 79 -7.26 1.59 15.83
CA SER A 79 -6.72 0.32 16.34
C SER A 79 -7.59 -0.89 16.01
N GLY A 80 -8.89 -0.71 15.80
CA GLY A 80 -9.82 -1.79 15.39
C GLY A 80 -9.91 -2.02 13.89
N CYS A 81 -9.26 -1.19 13.05
CA CYS A 81 -9.30 -1.33 11.59
C CYS A 81 -7.96 -1.81 11.02
N ARG A 82 -6.85 -1.14 11.38
CA ARG A 82 -5.47 -1.52 10.97
C ARG A 82 -5.23 -1.75 9.46
N TRP A 83 -6.15 -1.35 8.59
CA TRP A 83 -5.95 -1.42 7.15
C TRP A 83 -4.75 -0.59 6.71
N ILE A 84 -4.04 -1.10 5.71
CA ILE A 84 -2.92 -0.44 5.07
C ILE A 84 -3.47 0.38 3.90
N PHE A 85 -2.96 1.60 3.73
CA PHE A 85 -3.37 2.48 2.64
C PHE A 85 -2.19 3.32 2.16
N TYR A 86 -2.26 3.76 0.90
CA TYR A 86 -1.33 4.73 0.34
C TYR A 86 -1.89 6.15 0.50
N ASP A 87 -1.11 7.06 1.08
CA ASP A 87 -1.48 8.43 1.31
C ASP A 87 -1.20 9.29 0.07
N GLU A 88 -2.24 9.46 -0.76
CA GLU A 88 -2.21 10.31 -1.94
C GLU A 88 -2.40 11.81 -1.63
N THR A 89 -2.59 12.19 -0.35
CA THR A 89 -2.74 13.61 -0.01
C THR A 89 -1.44 14.38 -0.27
N LYS A 90 -1.59 15.64 -0.70
CA LYS A 90 -0.45 16.53 -1.03
C LYS A 90 0.52 16.69 0.14
N ASN A 91 -0.01 16.85 1.35
CA ASN A 91 0.74 17.08 2.58
C ASN A 91 1.03 15.80 3.38
N ARG A 92 0.69 14.61 2.84
CA ARG A 92 0.84 13.32 3.53
C ARG A 92 0.22 13.32 4.94
N SER A 93 -0.92 13.97 5.13
CA SER A 93 -1.55 14.12 6.45
C SER A 93 -2.69 13.14 6.71
N ARG A 94 -2.99 12.20 5.79
CA ARG A 94 -4.07 11.24 5.99
C ARG A 94 -3.71 10.30 7.14
N ARG A 95 -4.64 10.15 8.08
CA ARG A 95 -4.52 9.27 9.26
C ARG A 95 -5.40 8.01 9.18
N TRP A 96 -6.43 8.04 8.33
CA TRP A 96 -7.46 7.00 8.28
C TRP A 96 -7.46 6.33 6.91
N CYS A 97 -7.71 5.02 6.87
CA CYS A 97 -7.75 4.25 5.62
C CYS A 97 -8.79 4.78 4.63
N ASP A 98 -9.88 5.36 5.10
CA ASP A 98 -10.93 5.94 4.29
C ASP A 98 -11.61 7.11 5.02
N SER A 99 -11.94 8.16 4.29
CA SER A 99 -12.54 9.38 4.83
C SER A 99 -14.00 9.21 5.24
N ASN A 100 -14.72 8.32 4.57
CA ASN A 100 -16.14 8.02 4.79
C ASN A 100 -16.37 6.89 5.79
N LEU A 101 -15.41 5.98 5.95
CA LEU A 101 -15.44 4.93 6.98
C LEU A 101 -14.78 5.41 8.28
N CYS A 102 -13.49 5.12 8.48
CA CYS A 102 -12.77 5.43 9.72
C CYS A 102 -12.69 6.95 9.97
N GLY A 103 -12.55 7.76 8.93
CA GLY A 103 -12.55 9.22 9.05
C GLY A 103 -13.87 9.76 9.62
N ASN A 104 -15.00 9.32 9.08
CA ASN A 104 -16.32 9.73 9.56
C ASN A 104 -16.61 9.20 10.97
N LEU A 105 -16.27 7.93 11.24
CA LEU A 105 -16.40 7.32 12.57
C LEU A 105 -15.76 8.19 13.66
N PHE A 106 -14.53 8.65 13.44
CA PHE A 106 -13.83 9.48 14.42
C PHE A 106 -14.35 10.92 14.47
N LYS A 107 -14.85 11.49 13.35
CA LYS A 107 -15.56 12.77 13.37
C LYS A 107 -16.81 12.72 14.26
N VAL A 108 -17.64 11.68 14.11
CA VAL A 108 -18.86 11.47 14.91
C VAL A 108 -18.52 11.28 16.39
N ARG A 109 -17.51 10.45 16.71
CA ARG A 109 -17.03 10.26 18.09
C ARG A 109 -16.60 11.58 18.73
N ARG A 110 -15.80 12.38 18.02
CA ARG A 110 -15.36 13.70 18.49
C ARG A 110 -16.54 14.67 18.68
N TYR A 111 -17.51 14.67 17.77
CA TYR A 111 -18.71 15.48 17.90
C TYR A 111 -19.50 15.11 19.17
N ARG A 112 -19.80 13.82 19.39
CA ARG A 112 -20.52 13.32 20.56
C ARG A 112 -19.79 13.64 21.88
N HIS A 113 -18.46 13.51 21.91
CA HIS A 113 -17.67 13.86 23.10
C HIS A 113 -17.83 15.33 23.49
N ARG A 114 -17.83 16.25 22.52
CA ARG A 114 -18.01 17.69 22.79
C ARG A 114 -19.41 18.07 23.27
N HIS A 115 -20.44 17.31 22.89
CA HIS A 115 -21.83 17.61 23.23
C HIS A 115 -22.32 16.87 24.47
N ARG A 116 -21.54 15.89 24.98
CA ARG A 116 -21.81 15.24 26.27
C ARG A 116 -21.43 16.11 27.47
N SER A 117 -20.55 17.09 27.30
CA SER A 117 -20.14 18.05 28.34
C SER A 117 -21.05 19.28 28.45
N THR A 118 -22.11 19.36 27.64
CA THR A 118 -23.05 20.50 27.59
C THR A 118 -24.47 20.07 28.00
N ARG A 119 -24.59 18.90 28.63
CA ARG A 119 -25.81 18.36 29.23
C ARG A 119 -25.48 17.98 30.67
#